data_AF-M7SI56-F1
#
_entry.id   AF-M7SI56-F1
#
_cell.length_a   1.000
_cell.length_b   1.000
_cell.length_c   1.000
_cell.angle_alpha   90.00
_cell.angle_beta   90.00
_cell.angle_gamma   90.00
#
_symmetry.space_group_name_H-M   'P 1'
#
loop_
_entity.id
_entity.type
_entity.pdbx_description
1 polymer ?
#
loop_
_entity_poly.entity_id
_entity_poly.type
_entity_poly.pdbx_seq_one_letter_code
_entity_poly.pdbx_strand_id
1 'polypeptide(L)'
;MIEDQGSGHMADSTSDAVPAIGKDDPKDPSPLLSFKESLGFMGLLSIIGGHVGILAIIGFLIFLWCGYGPAPEAALATYVWRQIALNDWMPQTITLCSLVLRVIVSVQSTVCTSMIAALIIEKRSAPRSQAARFSILRSVNDGPRKLVEMMLSSKTGAMLRHIEFWLAILMTVITLGLQFSSTILLFDVRNFRIVGDVSKTQVPSLLSYREDDFVFGLLGGAFASSIPTYAVFAEAPSNSDATPYSHVGGVGGQLWETDLNPKWDSADKAWSMNSSIHLIITTNMRRNDSANLPTEGSMGLGDPYQEWQSYELVPDRRINITMCFSAANLARKSVHVVTQDVLSEPTVNWSLTSIQYDTSGIQRLMGIDSPHAQEERGVLTMDILGEPDDGPPDSIAHSMIILDPEGLNEYHSIGNLTDRLLELLVFTSLTQNMVVNASTVLCYSCDANGYLVHPIFAMLFSSVIAETNRAANALQSYMTTIGWSLYDSYLNSLGVRQRAEMATTKMVQTPGSCSHNGCGGFIAVITLVGIHLVYVVVIVVLYVTQIRYSRYDNVWHTVSQIVGNELMDILGLTNNMGDRAAKPCFEGGGDYHVKLGKVPGTNTIGFFPSLGSR
;
A
#
# COMPACT_ATOMS: atom_id res chain seq x y z
N MET A 1 93.92 -2.14 -9.15
CA MET A 1 94.72 -2.38 -7.93
C MET A 1 94.35 -3.77 -7.45
N ILE A 2 95.33 -4.67 -7.46
CA ILE A 2 95.37 -6.04 -6.93
C ILE A 2 94.75 -7.14 -7.81
N GLU A 3 95.67 -7.88 -8.42
CA GLU A 3 95.63 -9.25 -8.99
C GLU A 3 95.48 -10.34 -7.91
N ASP A 4 94.94 -11.51 -8.29
CA ASP A 4 95.60 -12.85 -8.23
C ASP A 4 94.56 -13.92 -8.64
N GLN A 5 94.69 -14.67 -9.75
CA GLN A 5 95.55 -15.83 -10.09
C GLN A 5 95.21 -17.18 -9.43
N GLY A 6 95.19 -18.24 -10.26
CA GLY A 6 95.27 -19.67 -9.88
C GLY A 6 94.17 -20.53 -10.51
N SER A 7 94.26 -20.98 -11.78
CA SER A 7 95.05 -22.09 -12.34
C SER A 7 94.50 -23.51 -12.08
N GLY A 8 93.88 -24.09 -13.12
CA GLY A 8 94.29 -25.37 -13.75
C GLY A 8 93.80 -26.71 -13.19
N HIS A 9 92.95 -27.42 -13.94
CA HIS A 9 93.31 -28.73 -14.51
C HIS A 9 92.36 -29.22 -15.62
N MET A 10 92.94 -30.01 -16.51
CA MET A 10 92.46 -30.51 -17.80
C MET A 10 92.16 -32.02 -17.71
N ALA A 11 91.47 -32.57 -18.72
CA ALA A 11 91.13 -33.97 -18.99
C ALA A 11 89.76 -34.42 -18.45
N ASP A 12 88.93 -35.23 -19.11
CA ASP A 12 89.07 -36.00 -20.34
C ASP A 12 87.66 -36.30 -20.91
N SER A 13 87.58 -36.55 -22.21
CA SER A 13 86.42 -37.05 -22.93
C SER A 13 86.24 -38.57 -22.76
N THR A 14 85.00 -39.06 -22.69
CA THR A 14 84.54 -40.42 -23.10
C THR A 14 83.01 -40.48 -22.93
N SER A 15 82.23 -40.37 -24.01
CA SER A 15 81.62 -41.48 -24.78
C SER A 15 80.78 -42.49 -23.97
N ASP A 16 79.48 -42.44 -24.25
CA ASP A 16 78.51 -43.54 -24.35
C ASP A 16 78.34 -44.54 -23.19
N ALA A 17 77.19 -44.43 -22.51
CA ALA A 17 76.43 -45.59 -22.05
C ALA A 17 74.94 -45.26 -21.99
N VAL A 18 74.20 -45.82 -22.95
CA VAL A 18 72.73 -45.93 -22.95
C VAL A 18 72.28 -46.79 -21.76
N PRO A 19 71.34 -46.35 -20.91
CA PRO A 19 70.59 -47.25 -20.06
C PRO A 19 69.25 -47.60 -20.72
N ALA A 20 69.10 -48.90 -20.94
CA ALA A 20 67.94 -49.69 -21.31
C ALA A 20 66.54 -49.04 -21.23
N ILE A 21 65.81 -49.22 -22.34
CA ILE A 21 64.36 -49.13 -22.45
C ILE A 21 63.74 -50.16 -21.48
N GLY A 22 63.22 -49.68 -20.35
CA GLY A 22 62.30 -50.41 -19.49
C GLY A 22 60.88 -50.31 -20.04
N LYS A 23 60.27 -51.46 -20.32
CA LYS A 23 58.89 -51.64 -20.79
C LYS A 23 57.86 -50.88 -19.94
N ASP A 24 56.90 -50.29 -20.63
CA ASP A 24 55.67 -49.71 -20.09
C ASP A 24 54.91 -50.69 -19.18
N ASP A 25 54.40 -50.17 -18.06
CA ASP A 25 53.16 -50.64 -17.41
C ASP A 25 52.13 -49.49 -17.48
N PRO A 26 50.83 -49.78 -17.73
CA PRO A 26 49.84 -48.76 -18.05
C PRO A 26 49.20 -48.12 -16.79
N LYS A 27 49.29 -46.79 -16.73
CA LYS A 27 48.33 -45.82 -16.16
C LYS A 27 47.57 -46.24 -14.89
N ASP A 28 48.08 -45.80 -13.74
CA ASP A 28 47.23 -45.50 -12.59
C ASP A 28 46.67 -44.07 -12.72
N PRO A 29 45.33 -43.85 -12.77
CA PRO A 29 44.78 -42.50 -12.78
C PRO A 29 45.14 -41.77 -11.48
N SER A 30 45.85 -40.65 -11.60
CA SER A 30 46.08 -39.71 -10.49
C SER A 30 44.82 -39.50 -9.63
N PRO A 31 44.94 -39.54 -8.29
CA PRO A 31 43.79 -39.42 -7.41
C PRO A 31 43.09 -38.07 -7.61
N LEU A 32 41.76 -38.07 -7.49
CA LEU A 32 40.97 -36.84 -7.46
C LEU A 32 41.43 -35.98 -6.28
N LEU A 33 41.61 -34.68 -6.50
CA LEU A 33 41.95 -33.74 -5.44
C LEU A 33 40.82 -33.68 -4.40
N SER A 34 41.18 -33.63 -3.11
CA SER A 34 40.20 -33.46 -2.05
C SER A 34 39.42 -32.16 -2.25
N PHE A 35 38.11 -32.16 -1.93
CA PHE A 35 37.23 -31.01 -2.12
C PHE A 35 37.79 -29.71 -1.51
N LYS A 36 38.40 -29.81 -0.31
CA LYS A 36 39.03 -28.68 0.38
C LYS A 36 40.33 -28.21 -0.29
N GLU A 37 41.09 -29.11 -0.90
CA GLU A 37 42.37 -28.82 -1.55
C GLU A 37 42.19 -28.21 -2.94
N SER A 38 41.11 -28.56 -3.64
CA SER A 38 40.81 -28.08 -4.99
C SER A 38 40.16 -26.69 -4.98
N LEU A 39 39.19 -26.46 -4.09
CA LEU A 39 38.44 -25.20 -4.00
C LEU A 39 39.08 -24.16 -3.06
N GLY A 40 39.91 -24.59 -2.11
CA GLY A 40 40.39 -23.73 -1.03
C GLY A 40 39.29 -23.27 -0.07
N PHE A 41 39.70 -22.64 1.04
CA PHE A 41 38.78 -22.16 2.07
C PHE A 41 37.88 -21.01 1.57
N MET A 42 38.44 -20.05 0.81
CA MET A 42 37.71 -18.88 0.32
C MET A 42 36.64 -19.24 -0.73
N GLY A 43 36.94 -20.16 -1.65
CA GLY A 43 35.95 -20.68 -2.60
C GLY A 43 34.82 -21.41 -1.89
N LEU A 44 35.16 -22.24 -0.88
CA LEU A 44 34.17 -22.95 -0.08
C LEU A 44 33.24 -22.01 0.69
N LEU A 45 33.81 -21.01 1.36
CA LEU A 45 33.08 -19.99 2.10
C LEU A 45 32.17 -19.19 1.16
N SER A 46 32.64 -18.82 -0.03
CA SER A 46 31.85 -18.07 -1.02
C SER A 46 30.64 -18.86 -1.51
N ILE A 47 30.78 -20.18 -1.71
CA ILE A 47 29.68 -21.01 -2.19
C ILE A 47 28.69 -21.31 -1.06
N ILE A 48 29.15 -21.89 0.05
CA ILE A 48 28.26 -22.27 1.16
C ILE A 48 27.63 -21.03 1.78
N GLY A 49 28.45 -20.03 2.13
CA GLY A 49 27.97 -18.76 2.69
C GLY A 49 27.02 -18.04 1.74
N GLY A 50 27.31 -18.06 0.44
CA GLY A 50 26.41 -17.47 -0.55
C GLY A 50 25.06 -18.19 -0.67
N HIS A 51 25.00 -19.52 -0.61
CA HIS A 51 23.73 -20.26 -0.62
C HIS A 51 22.89 -19.94 0.61
N VAL A 52 23.52 -19.97 1.80
CA VAL A 52 22.84 -19.63 3.06
C VAL A 52 22.32 -18.19 3.02
N GLY A 53 23.15 -17.25 2.54
CA GLY A 53 22.76 -15.84 2.40
C GLY A 53 21.60 -15.63 1.43
N ILE A 54 21.62 -16.30 0.27
CA ILE A 54 20.50 -16.25 -0.69
C ILE A 54 19.20 -16.78 -0.07
N LEU A 55 19.25 -17.93 0.61
CA LEU A 55 18.07 -18.51 1.26
C LEU A 55 17.51 -17.61 2.35
N ALA A 56 18.38 -16.96 3.14
CA ALA A 56 17.95 -15.99 4.16
C ALA A 56 17.23 -14.78 3.53
N ILE A 57 17.77 -14.22 2.44
CA ILE A 57 17.15 -13.10 1.72
C ILE A 57 15.81 -13.52 1.10
N ILE A 58 15.73 -14.71 0.49
CA ILE A 58 14.46 -15.25 -0.02
C ILE A 58 13.43 -15.36 1.09
N GLY A 59 13.81 -15.93 2.25
CA GLY A 59 12.90 -16.05 3.40
C GLY A 59 12.37 -14.69 3.86
N PHE A 60 13.24 -13.67 3.90
CA PHE A 60 12.83 -12.32 4.25
C PHE A 60 11.95 -11.65 3.17
N LEU A 61 12.23 -11.87 1.88
CA LEU A 61 11.35 -11.39 0.81
C LEU A 61 9.97 -12.07 0.83
N ILE A 62 9.91 -13.38 1.13
CA ILE A 62 8.63 -14.09 1.36
C ILE A 62 7.87 -13.43 2.51
N PHE A 63 8.55 -13.09 3.60
CA PHE A 63 7.94 -12.36 4.71
C PHE A 63 7.40 -10.99 4.29
N LEU A 64 8.08 -10.24 3.42
CA LEU A 64 7.56 -8.96 2.93
C LEU A 64 6.31 -9.11 2.06
N TRP A 65 6.23 -10.16 1.23
CA TRP A 65 5.08 -10.40 0.33
C TRP A 65 3.89 -11.08 1.00
N CYS A 66 4.12 -11.90 2.05
CA CYS A 66 3.08 -12.67 2.72
C CYS A 66 2.78 -12.19 4.17
N GLY A 67 3.51 -11.19 4.67
CA GLY A 67 3.42 -10.72 6.06
C GLY A 67 2.24 -9.82 6.41
N TYR A 68 1.39 -9.49 5.43
CA TYR A 68 0.25 -8.56 5.60
C TYR A 68 -0.92 -9.16 6.41
N GLY A 69 -0.94 -10.47 6.63
CA GLY A 69 -1.94 -11.15 7.47
C GLY A 69 -3.28 -11.42 6.77
N PRO A 70 -4.25 -12.03 7.48
CA PRO A 70 -5.55 -12.42 6.90
C PRO A 70 -6.55 -11.25 6.78
N ALA A 71 -6.31 -10.14 7.50
CA ALA A 71 -7.22 -9.00 7.51
C ALA A 71 -7.00 -8.11 6.26
N PRO A 72 -8.07 -7.61 5.61
CA PRO A 72 -7.99 -6.85 4.36
C PRO A 72 -7.20 -5.54 4.47
N GLU A 73 -7.07 -4.97 5.68
CA GLU A 73 -6.35 -3.71 5.93
C GLU A 73 -5.02 -3.90 6.68
N ALA A 74 -4.51 -5.14 6.71
CA ALA A 74 -3.31 -5.51 7.44
C ALA A 74 -3.33 -5.16 8.95
N ALA A 75 -4.53 -5.05 9.54
CA ALA A 75 -4.72 -4.74 10.96
C ALA A 75 -4.08 -5.78 11.90
N LEU A 76 -4.00 -7.04 11.45
CA LEU A 76 -3.40 -8.16 12.17
C LEU A 76 -2.01 -8.55 11.62
N ALA A 77 -1.35 -7.67 10.87
CA ALA A 77 0.01 -7.93 10.39
C ALA A 77 1.02 -7.98 11.54
N THR A 78 2.13 -8.70 11.33
CA THR A 78 3.20 -8.76 12.33
C THR A 78 3.80 -7.37 12.59
N TYR A 79 4.22 -7.12 13.85
CA TYR A 79 4.74 -5.82 14.29
C TYR A 79 5.86 -5.28 13.37
N VAL A 80 6.83 -6.12 13.00
CA VAL A 80 7.97 -5.73 12.15
C VAL A 80 7.50 -5.35 10.75
N TRP A 81 6.60 -6.13 10.15
CA TRP A 81 6.08 -5.84 8.80
C TRP A 81 5.32 -4.51 8.79
N ARG A 82 4.45 -4.30 9.81
CA ARG A 82 3.64 -3.10 9.93
C ARG A 82 4.48 -1.85 10.18
N GLN A 83 5.54 -1.94 10.97
CA GLN A 83 6.50 -0.84 11.14
C GLN A 83 7.22 -0.45 9.84
N ILE A 84 7.61 -1.43 9.01
CA ILE A 84 8.23 -1.15 7.71
C ILE A 84 7.23 -0.47 6.77
N ALA A 85 5.97 -0.93 6.76
CA ALA A 85 4.92 -0.37 5.92
C ALA A 85 4.52 1.06 6.35
N LEU A 86 4.23 1.29 7.64
CA LEU A 86 3.78 2.58 8.15
C LEU A 86 4.83 3.70 8.02
N ASN A 87 6.12 3.34 8.08
CA ASN A 87 7.23 4.28 7.89
C ASN A 87 7.63 4.48 6.42
N ASP A 88 6.90 3.91 5.46
CA ASP A 88 7.20 3.99 4.02
C ASP A 88 8.61 3.48 3.65
N TRP A 89 9.08 2.45 4.37
CA TRP A 89 10.40 1.83 4.21
C TRP A 89 10.41 0.58 3.32
N MET A 90 9.24 0.19 2.79
CA MET A 90 9.11 -1.04 2.02
C MET A 90 9.94 -1.02 0.72
N PRO A 91 9.89 0.02 -0.15
CA PRO A 91 10.74 0.07 -1.34
C PRO A 91 12.25 0.05 -1.01
N GLN A 92 12.67 0.73 0.06
CA GLN A 92 14.07 0.82 0.52
C GLN A 92 14.56 -0.54 1.02
N THR A 93 13.69 -1.27 1.74
CA THR A 93 14.00 -2.62 2.22
C THR A 93 14.15 -3.61 1.06
N ILE A 94 13.25 -3.56 0.08
CA ILE A 94 13.30 -4.41 -1.13
C ILE A 94 14.57 -4.13 -1.94
N THR A 95 14.92 -2.86 -2.13
CA THR A 95 16.13 -2.47 -2.86
C THR A 95 17.41 -2.90 -2.14
N LEU A 96 17.45 -2.79 -0.81
CA LEU A 96 18.57 -3.30 -0.01
C LEU A 96 18.72 -4.81 -0.13
N CYS A 97 17.63 -5.57 -0.04
CA CYS A 97 17.63 -7.03 -0.21
C CYS A 97 18.13 -7.44 -1.61
N SER A 98 17.66 -6.75 -2.64
CA SER A 98 18.12 -6.95 -4.02
C SER A 98 19.62 -6.63 -4.18
N LEU A 99 20.12 -5.58 -3.53
CA LEU A 99 21.54 -5.23 -3.56
C LEU A 99 22.40 -6.33 -2.95
N VAL A 100 22.06 -6.82 -1.75
CA VAL A 100 22.81 -7.90 -1.09
C VAL A 100 22.76 -9.17 -1.94
N LEU A 101 21.59 -9.50 -2.50
CA LEU A 101 21.42 -10.65 -3.38
C LEU A 101 22.34 -10.57 -4.61
N ARG A 102 22.42 -9.40 -5.27
CA ARG A 102 23.30 -9.17 -6.42
C ARG A 102 24.77 -9.40 -6.07
N VAL A 103 25.23 -8.89 -4.93
CA VAL A 103 26.63 -9.06 -4.48
C VAL A 103 26.96 -10.53 -4.30
N ILE A 104 26.10 -11.28 -3.61
CA ILE A 104 26.32 -12.72 -3.38
C ILE A 104 26.35 -13.49 -4.70
N VAL A 105 25.39 -13.25 -5.59
CA VAL A 105 25.31 -13.89 -6.90
C VAL A 105 26.53 -13.56 -7.75
N SER A 106 27.00 -12.30 -7.75
CA SER A 106 28.21 -11.89 -8.46
C SER A 106 29.45 -12.63 -7.94
N VAL A 107 29.65 -12.71 -6.63
CA VAL A 107 30.77 -13.45 -6.02
C VAL A 107 30.72 -14.92 -6.42
N GLN A 108 29.56 -15.57 -6.29
CA GLN A 108 29.41 -16.98 -6.68
C GLN A 108 29.64 -17.20 -8.18
N SER A 109 29.17 -16.28 -9.02
CA SER A 109 29.36 -16.36 -10.48
C SER A 109 30.84 -16.29 -10.85
N THR A 110 31.62 -15.41 -10.23
CA THR A 110 33.08 -15.32 -10.42
C THR A 110 33.79 -16.62 -10.04
N VAL A 111 33.41 -17.24 -8.93
CA VAL A 111 33.96 -18.54 -8.52
C VAL A 111 33.61 -19.63 -9.55
N CYS A 112 32.35 -19.67 -9.98
CA CYS A 112 31.87 -20.60 -11.01
C CYS A 112 32.57 -20.40 -12.36
N THR A 113 32.86 -19.17 -12.78
CA THR A 113 33.61 -18.86 -14.00
C THR A 113 34.99 -19.51 -13.98
N SER A 114 35.72 -19.39 -12.86
CA SER A 114 37.02 -20.04 -12.70
C SER A 114 36.92 -21.56 -12.72
N MET A 115 35.87 -22.14 -12.15
CA MET A 115 35.63 -23.59 -12.22
C MET A 115 35.39 -24.08 -13.65
N ILE A 116 34.55 -23.37 -14.41
CA ILE A 116 34.28 -23.72 -15.82
C ILE A 116 35.57 -23.59 -16.64
N ALA A 117 36.37 -22.53 -16.46
CA ALA A 117 37.64 -22.36 -17.15
C ALA A 117 38.61 -23.53 -16.88
N ALA A 118 38.63 -24.03 -15.65
CA ALA A 118 39.44 -25.19 -15.27
C ALA A 118 38.94 -26.49 -15.93
N LEU A 119 37.63 -26.72 -15.97
CA LEU A 119 37.03 -27.88 -16.65
C LEU A 119 37.36 -27.91 -18.14
N ILE A 120 37.29 -26.76 -18.81
CA ILE A 120 37.58 -26.65 -20.25
C ILE A 120 39.02 -27.08 -20.55
N ILE A 121 39.99 -26.55 -19.80
CA ILE A 121 41.42 -26.82 -20.02
C ILE A 121 41.80 -28.27 -19.70
N GLU A 122 41.23 -28.85 -18.63
CA GLU A 122 41.63 -30.18 -18.17
C GLU A 122 40.92 -31.32 -18.95
N LYS A 123 39.66 -31.15 -19.35
CA LYS A 123 38.87 -32.21 -20.00
C LYS A 123 38.68 -32.06 -21.50
N ARG A 124 38.49 -30.83 -22.01
CA ARG A 124 37.97 -30.61 -23.38
C ARG A 124 39.03 -30.21 -24.41
N SER A 125 40.27 -29.99 -23.99
CA SER A 125 41.39 -29.49 -24.81
C SER A 125 41.13 -28.09 -25.35
N ALA A 126 41.96 -27.12 -25.01
CA ALA A 126 41.86 -25.76 -25.54
C ALA A 126 42.80 -25.57 -26.73
N PRO A 127 42.49 -24.68 -27.70
CA PRO A 127 43.46 -24.25 -28.71
C PRO A 127 44.70 -23.68 -28.01
N ARG A 128 45.89 -23.98 -28.52
CA ARG A 128 47.17 -23.51 -27.92
C ARG A 128 47.19 -21.99 -27.78
N SER A 129 46.61 -21.28 -28.75
CA SER A 129 46.45 -19.83 -28.76
C SER A 129 45.65 -19.26 -27.58
N GLN A 130 44.70 -20.03 -27.05
CA GLN A 130 43.77 -19.59 -25.99
C GLN A 130 44.07 -20.23 -24.62
N ALA A 131 44.94 -21.24 -24.58
CA ALA A 131 45.28 -21.99 -23.37
C ALA A 131 45.79 -21.10 -22.23
N ALA A 132 46.66 -20.12 -22.54
CA ALA A 132 47.15 -19.15 -21.55
C ALA A 132 46.02 -18.31 -20.96
N ARG A 133 45.10 -17.82 -21.81
CA ARG A 133 43.98 -16.97 -21.39
C ARG A 133 42.99 -17.71 -20.51
N PHE A 134 42.61 -18.93 -20.89
CA PHE A 134 41.79 -19.78 -20.03
C PHE A 134 42.52 -20.13 -18.73
N SER A 135 43.85 -20.29 -18.77
CA SER A 135 44.64 -20.63 -17.58
C SER A 135 44.59 -19.50 -16.56
N ILE A 136 44.80 -18.26 -17.02
CA ILE A 136 44.69 -17.03 -16.21
C ILE A 136 43.28 -16.89 -15.63
N LEU A 137 42.23 -17.21 -16.42
CA LEU A 137 40.83 -17.10 -15.98
C LEU A 137 40.47 -17.99 -14.78
N ARG A 138 41.27 -19.02 -14.50
CA ARG A 138 41.08 -19.88 -13.31
C ARG A 138 41.49 -19.19 -12.00
N SER A 139 42.37 -18.19 -12.06
CA SER A 139 42.85 -17.43 -10.91
C SER A 139 42.36 -15.97 -10.90
N VAL A 140 42.25 -15.34 -12.07
CA VAL A 140 41.80 -13.94 -12.19
C VAL A 140 40.74 -13.88 -13.27
N ASN A 141 39.50 -13.54 -12.92
CA ASN A 141 38.41 -13.43 -13.88
C ASN A 141 37.49 -12.25 -13.60
N ASP A 142 36.98 -11.65 -14.67
CA ASP A 142 36.00 -10.56 -14.65
C ASP A 142 34.54 -11.07 -14.76
N GLY A 143 34.32 -12.35 -14.46
CA GLY A 143 33.01 -13.00 -14.51
C GLY A 143 32.66 -13.72 -15.82
N PRO A 144 31.41 -14.23 -15.94
CA PRO A 144 30.99 -15.18 -16.97
C PRO A 144 31.01 -14.64 -18.39
N ARG A 145 30.72 -13.34 -18.54
CA ARG A 145 30.62 -12.71 -19.86
C ARG A 145 31.93 -12.79 -20.64
N LYS A 146 33.07 -12.60 -19.96
CA LYS A 146 34.39 -12.68 -20.56
C LYS A 146 34.74 -14.10 -21.00
N LEU A 147 34.33 -15.10 -20.22
CA LEU A 147 34.48 -16.51 -20.58
C LEU A 147 33.69 -16.85 -21.84
N VAL A 148 32.43 -16.43 -21.93
CA VAL A 148 31.58 -16.67 -23.13
C VAL A 148 32.16 -15.96 -24.36
N GLU A 149 32.61 -14.71 -24.22
CA GLU A 149 33.27 -13.97 -25.30
C GLU A 149 34.49 -14.72 -25.84
N MET A 150 35.34 -15.25 -24.94
CA MET A 150 36.50 -16.05 -25.35
C MET A 150 36.08 -17.34 -26.08
N MET A 151 35.08 -18.05 -25.57
CA MET A 151 34.59 -19.29 -26.20
C MET A 151 33.99 -19.05 -27.59
N LEU A 152 33.26 -17.94 -27.79
CA LEU A 152 32.70 -17.55 -29.10
C LEU A 152 33.77 -17.09 -30.09
N SER A 153 34.88 -16.53 -29.61
CA SER A 153 35.98 -16.08 -30.47
C SER A 153 36.83 -17.22 -31.05
N SER A 154 36.64 -18.45 -30.59
CA SER A 154 37.30 -19.64 -31.13
C SER A 154 36.73 -20.00 -32.50
N LYS A 155 37.59 -20.21 -33.50
CA LYS A 155 37.19 -20.56 -34.89
C LYS A 155 36.58 -21.97 -35.01
N THR A 156 36.61 -22.77 -33.95
CA THR A 156 36.19 -24.18 -33.99
C THR A 156 34.82 -24.35 -33.33
N GLY A 157 33.78 -24.62 -34.13
CA GLY A 157 32.42 -24.88 -33.66
C GLY A 157 32.27 -26.07 -32.69
N ALA A 158 33.35 -26.82 -32.46
CA ALA A 158 33.43 -27.88 -31.45
C ALA A 158 33.13 -27.39 -30.02
N MET A 159 33.46 -26.13 -29.69
CA MET A 159 33.19 -25.56 -28.35
C MET A 159 31.70 -25.42 -28.05
N LEU A 160 30.83 -25.23 -29.05
CA LEU A 160 29.38 -25.12 -28.83
C LEU A 160 28.72 -26.46 -28.45
N ARG A 161 29.39 -27.60 -28.68
CA ARG A 161 28.92 -28.93 -28.28
C ARG A 161 29.19 -29.26 -26.81
N HIS A 162 29.96 -28.43 -26.11
CA HIS A 162 30.34 -28.67 -24.73
C HIS A 162 29.28 -28.13 -23.76
N ILE A 163 28.92 -28.92 -22.75
CA ILE A 163 27.91 -28.54 -21.74
C ILE A 163 28.35 -27.29 -20.95
N GLU A 164 29.65 -27.14 -20.80
CA GLU A 164 30.36 -26.04 -20.16
C GLU A 164 30.04 -24.68 -20.82
N PHE A 165 29.87 -24.66 -22.15
CA PHE A 165 29.49 -23.46 -22.90
C PHE A 165 28.07 -23.00 -22.56
N TRP A 166 27.11 -23.93 -22.56
CA TRP A 166 25.72 -23.65 -22.24
C TRP A 166 25.55 -23.24 -20.77
N LEU A 167 26.32 -23.83 -19.86
CA LEU A 167 26.37 -23.41 -18.46
C LEU A 167 26.91 -21.97 -18.33
N ALA A 168 27.95 -21.59 -19.07
CA ALA A 168 28.50 -20.24 -19.06
C ALA A 168 27.53 -19.19 -19.65
N ILE A 169 26.81 -19.53 -20.72
CA ILE A 169 25.74 -18.68 -21.28
C ILE A 169 24.61 -18.51 -20.26
N LEU A 170 24.11 -19.62 -19.71
CA LEU A 170 23.04 -19.59 -18.71
C LEU A 170 23.43 -18.71 -17.51
N MET A 171 24.66 -18.88 -17.00
CA MET A 171 25.21 -18.03 -15.94
C MET A 171 25.26 -16.56 -16.34
N THR A 172 25.64 -16.23 -17.58
CA THR A 172 25.65 -14.84 -18.09
C THR A 172 24.24 -14.25 -18.14
N VAL A 173 23.26 -15.01 -18.64
CA VAL A 173 21.86 -14.54 -18.76
C VAL A 173 21.23 -14.34 -17.39
N ILE A 174 21.39 -15.28 -16.47
CA ILE A 174 20.83 -15.18 -15.11
C ILE A 174 21.48 -14.02 -14.35
N THR A 175 22.81 -13.89 -14.39
CA THR A 175 23.49 -12.78 -13.71
C THR A 175 23.07 -11.43 -14.27
N LEU A 176 22.87 -11.31 -15.59
CA LEU A 176 22.33 -10.10 -16.22
C LEU A 176 20.89 -9.82 -15.78
N GLY A 177 20.01 -10.83 -15.77
CA GLY A 177 18.63 -10.70 -15.32
C GLY A 177 18.53 -10.26 -13.85
N LEU A 178 19.37 -10.84 -12.98
CA LEU A 178 19.42 -10.49 -11.56
C LEU A 178 19.95 -9.07 -11.30
N GLN A 179 20.67 -8.45 -12.26
CA GLN A 179 20.98 -7.01 -12.18
C GLN A 179 19.72 -6.14 -12.20
N PHE A 180 18.60 -6.63 -12.73
CA PHE A 180 17.32 -5.92 -12.72
C PHE A 180 16.39 -6.38 -11.59
N SER A 181 16.87 -7.21 -10.65
CA SER A 181 16.03 -7.75 -9.57
C SER A 181 15.30 -6.68 -8.74
N SER A 182 15.92 -5.53 -8.44
CA SER A 182 15.24 -4.45 -7.72
C SER A 182 14.08 -3.87 -8.54
N THR A 183 14.29 -3.66 -9.84
CA THR A 183 13.26 -3.12 -10.74
C THR A 183 12.11 -4.11 -10.90
N ILE A 184 12.44 -5.40 -11.05
CA ILE A 184 11.45 -6.47 -11.18
C ILE A 184 10.65 -6.62 -9.87
N LEU A 185 11.29 -6.55 -8.69
CA LEU A 185 10.59 -6.62 -7.40
C LEU A 185 9.74 -5.37 -7.12
N LEU A 186 10.24 -4.18 -7.45
CA LEU A 186 9.51 -2.92 -7.27
C LEU A 186 8.29 -2.81 -8.19
N PHE A 187 8.25 -3.57 -9.29
CA PHE A 187 7.07 -3.64 -10.16
C PHE A 187 5.82 -4.16 -9.44
N ASP A 188 5.99 -4.99 -8.40
CA ASP A 188 4.88 -5.52 -7.61
C ASP A 188 4.44 -4.55 -6.49
N VAL A 189 5.17 -3.46 -6.25
CA VAL A 189 4.85 -2.49 -5.20
C VAL A 189 3.73 -1.57 -5.66
N ARG A 190 2.66 -1.47 -4.88
CA ARG A 190 1.50 -0.63 -5.18
C ARG A 190 1.08 0.17 -3.96
N ASN A 191 0.27 1.18 -4.19
CA ASN A 191 -0.40 1.92 -3.12
C ASN A 191 -1.45 1.00 -2.48
N PHE A 192 -1.28 0.75 -1.20
CA PHE A 192 -2.14 -0.08 -0.38
C PHE A 192 -2.60 0.74 0.83
N ARG A 193 -3.85 0.55 1.25
CA ARG A 193 -4.43 1.27 2.38
C ARG A 193 -4.28 0.42 3.63
N ILE A 194 -3.69 0.98 4.68
CA ILE A 194 -3.51 0.31 5.96
C ILE A 194 -4.08 1.18 7.07
N VAL A 195 -4.69 0.55 8.08
CA VAL A 195 -5.10 1.24 9.31
C VAL A 195 -3.86 1.62 10.12
N GLY A 196 -3.70 2.93 10.35
CA GLY A 196 -2.67 3.50 11.18
C GLY A 196 -2.74 3.02 12.63
N ASP A 197 -1.73 3.34 13.42
CA ASP A 197 -1.78 3.08 14.86
C ASP A 197 -2.87 3.90 15.54
N VAL A 198 -3.52 3.29 16.53
CA VAL A 198 -4.46 4.00 17.40
C VAL A 198 -3.70 5.11 18.11
N SER A 199 -4.04 6.34 17.78
CA SER A 199 -3.46 7.53 18.38
C SER A 199 -4.44 8.11 19.39
N LYS A 200 -3.91 8.52 20.54
CA LYS A 200 -4.68 9.29 21.53
C LYS A 200 -4.74 10.73 21.05
N THR A 201 -5.88 11.13 20.53
CA THR A 201 -6.13 12.47 20.02
C THR A 201 -7.04 13.23 20.97
N GLN A 202 -7.07 14.55 20.84
CA GLN A 202 -7.97 15.42 21.58
C GLN A 202 -9.01 15.98 20.62
N VAL A 203 -10.28 15.63 20.84
CA VAL A 203 -11.42 16.06 20.02
C VAL A 203 -12.22 17.15 20.73
N PRO A 204 -12.62 18.23 20.04
CA PRO A 204 -13.56 19.21 20.56
C PRO A 204 -14.84 18.53 21.06
N SER A 205 -15.26 18.79 22.30
CA SER A 205 -16.42 18.12 22.90
C SER A 205 -17.30 19.02 23.75
N LEU A 206 -16.73 19.98 24.49
CA LEU A 206 -17.54 20.90 25.32
C LEU A 206 -17.37 22.34 24.88
N LEU A 207 -18.43 23.11 25.06
CA LEU A 207 -18.36 24.57 24.97
C LEU A 207 -17.39 25.11 26.02
N SER A 208 -16.67 26.16 25.65
CA SER A 208 -15.93 26.97 26.61
C SER A 208 -16.89 28.03 27.16
N TYR A 209 -17.08 28.05 28.47
CA TYR A 209 -17.92 29.05 29.13
C TYR A 209 -17.12 29.83 30.17
N ARG A 210 -17.36 31.15 30.24
CA ARG A 210 -16.88 32.07 31.26
C ARG A 210 -18.07 32.79 31.89
N GLU A 211 -17.98 33.17 33.16
CA GLU A 211 -19.07 33.83 33.88
C GLU A 211 -19.54 35.16 33.24
N ASP A 212 -18.70 35.80 32.41
CA ASP A 212 -19.03 37.00 31.63
C ASP A 212 -19.65 36.71 30.24
N ASP A 213 -19.73 35.44 29.83
CA ASP A 213 -20.28 35.06 28.54
C ASP A 213 -21.83 35.10 28.55
N PHE A 214 -22.40 35.86 27.62
CA PHE A 214 -23.86 36.03 27.51
C PHE A 214 -24.50 34.89 26.70
N VAL A 215 -25.17 33.96 27.39
CA VAL A 215 -25.84 32.79 26.80
C VAL A 215 -26.97 33.16 25.82
N PHE A 216 -27.65 34.29 26.03
CA PHE A 216 -28.86 34.67 25.27
C PHE A 216 -28.60 35.32 23.90
N GLY A 217 -27.34 35.64 23.56
CA GLY A 217 -26.98 36.23 22.25
C GLY A 217 -27.00 35.21 21.09
N LEU A 218 -27.16 33.93 21.41
CA LEU A 218 -27.06 32.77 20.51
C LEU A 218 -28.36 32.44 19.75
N LEU A 219 -29.42 33.27 19.83
CA LEU A 219 -30.73 32.95 19.26
C LEU A 219 -30.70 32.87 17.72
N GLY A 220 -30.48 31.64 17.27
CA GLY A 220 -30.28 31.22 15.89
C GLY A 220 -31.58 30.97 15.15
N GLY A 221 -31.83 31.84 14.17
CA GLY A 221 -32.73 31.59 13.04
C GLY A 221 -32.00 31.57 11.68
N ALA A 222 -30.67 31.74 11.66
CA ALA A 222 -29.91 31.94 10.43
C ALA A 222 -29.54 30.65 9.69
N PHE A 223 -29.52 29.49 10.37
CA PHE A 223 -29.00 28.25 9.78
C PHE A 223 -29.87 27.68 8.67
N ALA A 224 -31.19 27.83 8.79
CA ALA A 224 -32.10 27.48 7.72
C ALA A 224 -31.90 28.36 6.47
N SER A 225 -31.30 29.55 6.61
CA SER A 225 -31.00 30.48 5.52
C SER A 225 -29.54 30.39 5.01
N SER A 226 -28.68 29.63 5.68
CA SER A 226 -27.30 29.38 5.24
C SER A 226 -27.18 28.16 4.31
N ILE A 227 -26.04 28.05 3.63
CA ILE A 227 -25.73 26.87 2.82
C ILE A 227 -25.64 25.65 3.76
N PRO A 228 -26.38 24.55 3.48
CA PRO A 228 -26.32 23.35 4.31
C PRO A 228 -24.97 22.61 4.19
N THR A 229 -24.59 21.92 5.26
CA THR A 229 -23.41 21.03 5.31
C THR A 229 -23.89 19.57 5.36
N TYR A 230 -23.23 18.69 4.61
CA TYR A 230 -23.52 17.25 4.56
C TYR A 230 -22.33 16.45 5.07
N ALA A 231 -22.12 16.48 6.39
CA ALA A 231 -21.03 15.75 7.02
C ALA A 231 -21.32 14.24 7.03
N VAL A 232 -20.28 13.43 6.82
CA VAL A 232 -20.40 11.99 7.05
C VAL A 232 -20.56 11.74 8.55
N PHE A 233 -21.51 10.88 8.91
CA PHE A 233 -21.86 10.60 10.29
C PHE A 233 -21.79 9.10 10.58
N ALA A 234 -21.91 8.76 11.86
CA ALA A 234 -21.99 7.39 12.32
C ALA A 234 -23.42 7.06 12.77
N GLU A 235 -23.88 5.85 12.48
CA GLU A 235 -25.23 5.42 12.81
C GLU A 235 -25.18 4.16 13.69
N ALA A 236 -25.95 4.18 14.77
CA ALA A 236 -26.14 3.01 15.61
C ALA A 236 -27.26 2.13 15.02
N PRO A 237 -27.14 0.78 15.08
CA PRO A 237 -28.20 -0.10 14.64
C PRO A 237 -29.46 0.15 15.46
N SER A 238 -30.51 0.64 14.79
CA SER A 238 -31.81 0.92 15.39
C SER A 238 -32.82 -0.12 14.93
N ASN A 239 -33.57 -0.70 15.87
CA ASN A 239 -34.74 -1.53 15.58
C ASN A 239 -36.03 -0.69 15.39
N SER A 240 -35.89 0.64 15.34
CA SER A 240 -37.00 1.58 15.16
C SER A 240 -37.25 1.84 13.68
N ASP A 241 -38.30 1.24 13.14
CA ASP A 241 -38.87 1.61 11.84
C ASP A 241 -39.52 3.00 11.95
N ALA A 242 -38.96 4.00 11.28
CA ALA A 242 -39.59 5.29 11.13
C ALA A 242 -40.66 5.23 10.03
N THR A 243 -41.93 5.26 10.42
CA THR A 243 -43.09 5.45 9.52
C THR A 243 -43.53 6.92 9.48
N PRO A 244 -44.05 7.42 8.34
CA PRO A 244 -43.84 8.82 7.94
C PRO A 244 -45.03 9.78 8.02
N TYR A 245 -44.78 11.09 8.19
CA TYR A 245 -45.63 12.23 7.81
C TYR A 245 -44.80 13.57 7.64
N SER A 246 -45.20 14.46 6.71
CA SER A 246 -44.60 15.64 5.98
C SER A 246 -44.11 17.04 6.56
N HIS A 247 -44.11 18.22 5.83
CA HIS A 247 -43.61 19.63 6.13
C HIS A 247 -44.08 20.40 7.39
N VAL A 248 -43.14 21.03 8.07
CA VAL A 248 -43.34 21.97 9.19
C VAL A 248 -44.20 23.23 8.92
N GLY A 249 -45.36 23.28 9.54
CA GLY A 249 -45.96 24.49 10.12
C GLY A 249 -46.17 24.31 11.62
N GLY A 250 -45.52 25.10 12.46
CA GLY A 250 -45.71 24.99 13.92
C GLY A 250 -47.15 25.33 14.30
N VAL A 251 -47.90 24.36 14.86
CA VAL A 251 -49.23 24.62 15.43
C VAL A 251 -49.11 24.54 16.95
N GLY A 252 -48.95 25.68 17.62
CA GLY A 252 -48.81 25.74 19.07
C GLY A 252 -48.41 27.12 19.60
N GLY A 253 -48.89 27.44 20.80
CA GLY A 253 -48.71 28.72 21.49
C GLY A 253 -47.31 28.93 22.09
N GLN A 254 -47.17 30.08 22.76
CA GLN A 254 -45.95 30.66 23.35
C GLN A 254 -44.88 29.63 23.77
N LEU A 255 -43.79 29.53 23.00
CA LEU A 255 -42.59 28.75 23.32
C LEU A 255 -41.52 29.63 24.02
N TRP A 256 -41.92 30.61 24.83
CA TRP A 256 -40.96 31.31 25.71
C TRP A 256 -40.71 30.46 26.95
N GLU A 257 -40.19 29.25 26.75
CA GLU A 257 -39.71 28.43 27.86
C GLU A 257 -38.20 28.29 27.67
N THR A 258 -37.48 29.22 28.30
CA THR A 258 -36.01 29.29 28.38
C THR A 258 -35.41 28.19 29.26
N ASP A 259 -36.25 27.29 29.75
CA ASP A 259 -35.87 26.14 30.55
C ASP A 259 -34.97 25.20 29.74
N LEU A 260 -33.74 25.00 30.24
CA LEU A 260 -32.71 24.13 29.67
C LEU A 260 -32.96 22.64 29.97
N ASN A 261 -34.13 22.26 30.46
CA ASN A 261 -34.47 20.86 30.67
C ASN A 261 -34.67 20.10 29.34
N PRO A 262 -34.24 18.81 29.26
CA PRO A 262 -34.50 17.95 28.10
C PRO A 262 -35.98 17.94 27.79
N LYS A 263 -36.34 18.25 26.53
CA LYS A 263 -37.74 18.22 26.12
C LYS A 263 -38.18 16.80 25.77
N TRP A 264 -37.31 15.95 25.23
CA TRP A 264 -37.71 14.62 24.79
C TRP A 264 -36.63 13.55 25.06
N ASP A 265 -37.05 12.36 25.47
CA ASP A 265 -36.17 11.19 25.60
C ASP A 265 -36.29 10.31 24.34
N SER A 266 -35.15 9.81 23.86
CA SER A 266 -35.08 8.80 22.80
C SER A 266 -35.89 7.52 23.04
N ALA A 267 -36.19 7.20 24.30
CA ALA A 267 -37.05 6.08 24.68
C ALA A 267 -38.55 6.38 24.46
N ASP A 268 -38.94 7.66 24.40
CA ASP A 268 -40.31 8.08 24.21
C ASP A 268 -40.72 8.01 22.73
N LYS A 269 -42.03 7.99 22.50
CA LYS A 269 -42.58 8.05 21.14
C LYS A 269 -42.41 9.46 20.57
N ALA A 270 -42.24 9.53 19.25
CA ALA A 270 -42.08 10.81 18.54
C ALA A 270 -43.33 11.72 18.58
N TRP A 271 -44.49 11.23 19.04
CA TRP A 271 -45.73 11.99 19.25
C TRP A 271 -46.07 12.20 20.73
N SER A 272 -45.04 12.28 21.57
CA SER A 272 -45.19 12.60 23.00
C SER A 272 -45.68 14.04 23.21
N MET A 273 -46.08 14.39 24.45
CA MET A 273 -46.52 15.75 24.78
C MET A 273 -45.47 16.83 24.49
N ASN A 274 -44.19 16.47 24.47
CA ASN A 274 -43.08 17.41 24.28
C ASN A 274 -42.55 17.43 22.84
N SER A 275 -43.25 16.77 21.91
CA SER A 275 -42.90 16.73 20.51
C SER A 275 -43.46 17.96 19.76
N SER A 276 -42.69 18.48 18.80
CA SER A 276 -43.11 19.61 17.97
C SER A 276 -44.11 19.14 16.91
N ILE A 277 -45.22 19.87 16.78
CA ILE A 277 -46.27 19.57 15.81
C ILE A 277 -46.08 20.44 14.57
N HIS A 278 -46.15 19.77 13.44
CA HIS A 278 -45.89 20.30 12.12
C HIS A 278 -47.12 20.08 11.24
N LEU A 279 -47.64 21.12 10.62
CA LEU A 279 -48.70 21.07 9.60
C LEU A 279 -48.14 21.28 8.19
N ILE A 280 -48.35 20.28 7.35
CA ILE A 280 -47.68 20.16 6.08
C ILE A 280 -48.63 20.49 4.98
N ILE A 281 -48.18 21.26 4.01
CA ILE A 281 -48.96 21.55 2.84
C ILE A 281 -48.09 21.37 1.60
N THR A 282 -48.52 20.51 0.67
CA THR A 282 -47.97 20.46 -0.69
C THR A 282 -49.05 20.81 -1.69
N THR A 283 -48.66 21.45 -2.78
CA THR A 283 -49.60 21.88 -3.79
C THR A 283 -48.96 21.94 -5.16
N ASN A 284 -49.76 21.66 -6.20
CA ASN A 284 -49.42 21.88 -7.59
C ASN A 284 -50.08 23.16 -8.16
N MET A 285 -50.63 24.02 -7.30
CA MET A 285 -51.21 25.31 -7.68
C MET A 285 -50.14 26.25 -8.24
N ARG A 286 -50.52 27.00 -9.28
CA ARG A 286 -49.73 28.07 -9.89
C ARG A 286 -50.27 29.42 -9.42
N ARG A 287 -49.43 30.46 -9.52
CA ARG A 287 -49.81 31.84 -9.16
C ARG A 287 -51.15 32.27 -9.76
N ASN A 288 -51.43 31.91 -11.02
CA ASN A 288 -52.64 32.30 -11.74
C ASN A 288 -53.90 31.52 -11.30
N ASP A 289 -53.76 30.39 -10.62
CA ASP A 289 -54.91 29.59 -10.17
C ASP A 289 -55.63 30.23 -8.98
N SER A 290 -54.94 31.11 -8.23
CA SER A 290 -55.47 31.84 -7.08
C SER A 290 -56.67 32.73 -7.40
N ALA A 291 -56.75 33.26 -8.63
CA ALA A 291 -57.87 34.11 -9.07
C ALA A 291 -59.19 33.35 -9.23
N ASN A 292 -59.13 32.01 -9.36
CA ASN A 292 -60.30 31.15 -9.53
C ASN A 292 -60.76 30.50 -8.22
N LEU A 293 -60.09 30.80 -7.10
CA LEU A 293 -60.47 30.26 -5.80
C LEU A 293 -61.62 31.06 -5.19
N PRO A 294 -62.59 30.40 -4.52
CA PRO A 294 -63.58 31.10 -3.71
C PRO A 294 -62.89 31.93 -2.62
N THR A 295 -63.26 33.20 -2.48
CA THR A 295 -62.70 34.11 -1.46
C THR A 295 -63.09 33.74 -0.03
N GLU A 296 -64.16 32.96 0.16
CA GLU A 296 -64.61 32.44 1.46
C GLU A 296 -65.22 31.05 1.29
N GLY A 297 -64.90 30.13 2.22
CA GLY A 297 -65.46 28.78 2.26
C GLY A 297 -64.66 27.86 3.18
N SER A 298 -65.35 26.96 3.89
CA SER A 298 -64.68 25.85 4.56
C SER A 298 -64.30 24.80 3.51
N MET A 299 -63.06 24.32 3.54
CA MET A 299 -62.70 23.11 2.80
C MET A 299 -63.59 21.95 3.26
N GLY A 300 -64.11 21.14 2.33
CA GLY A 300 -64.92 19.96 2.64
C GLY A 300 -64.11 18.89 3.39
N LEU A 301 -64.69 17.71 3.65
CA LEU A 301 -63.85 16.56 4.02
C LEU A 301 -63.00 16.19 2.79
N GLY A 302 -61.69 16.34 2.88
CA GLY A 302 -60.79 15.97 1.78
C GLY A 302 -60.82 14.47 1.50
N ASP A 303 -60.08 14.03 0.49
CA ASP A 303 -59.90 12.62 0.17
C ASP A 303 -58.59 12.09 0.77
N PRO A 304 -58.61 10.98 1.51
CA PRO A 304 -57.38 10.38 2.04
C PRO A 304 -56.52 9.82 0.89
N TYR A 305 -55.24 10.19 0.88
CA TYR A 305 -54.24 9.74 -0.08
C TYR A 305 -52.95 9.36 0.66
N GLN A 306 -52.79 8.07 0.97
CA GLN A 306 -51.69 7.57 1.81
C GLN A 306 -51.60 8.34 3.13
N GLU A 307 -50.51 9.09 3.32
CA GLU A 307 -50.25 9.89 4.52
C GLU A 307 -50.92 11.28 4.49
N TRP A 308 -51.55 11.63 3.37
CA TRP A 308 -52.06 12.95 3.05
C TRP A 308 -53.58 13.00 3.06
N GLN A 309 -54.11 14.17 3.39
CA GLN A 309 -55.48 14.57 3.11
C GLN A 309 -55.47 15.49 1.88
N SER A 310 -55.99 15.02 0.76
CA SER A 310 -56.01 15.74 -0.53
C SER A 310 -57.31 16.52 -0.70
N TYR A 311 -57.20 17.77 -1.13
CA TYR A 311 -58.31 18.67 -1.40
C TYR A 311 -58.20 19.19 -2.83
N GLU A 312 -59.16 18.87 -3.68
CA GLU A 312 -59.24 19.40 -5.04
C GLU A 312 -60.01 20.72 -5.01
N LEU A 313 -59.33 21.84 -5.29
CA LEU A 313 -59.92 23.18 -5.20
C LEU A 313 -60.42 23.68 -6.56
N VAL A 314 -59.73 23.30 -7.63
CA VAL A 314 -60.03 23.60 -9.04
C VAL A 314 -59.68 22.34 -9.82
N PRO A 315 -60.32 22.03 -10.98
CA PRO A 315 -59.97 20.83 -11.75
C PRO A 315 -58.45 20.70 -11.96
N ASP A 316 -57.90 19.53 -11.65
CA ASP A 316 -56.46 19.18 -11.71
C ASP A 316 -55.53 19.97 -10.75
N ARG A 317 -56.09 20.73 -9.80
CA ARG A 317 -55.35 21.47 -8.77
C ARG A 317 -55.69 20.99 -7.38
N ARG A 318 -54.68 20.47 -6.69
CA ARG A 318 -54.83 19.84 -5.39
C ARG A 318 -53.92 20.46 -4.35
N ILE A 319 -54.42 20.47 -3.13
CA ILE A 319 -53.65 20.74 -1.92
C ILE A 319 -53.67 19.47 -1.08
N ASN A 320 -52.50 18.96 -0.74
CA ASN A 320 -52.35 17.82 0.14
C ASN A 320 -51.86 18.33 1.50
N ILE A 321 -52.57 17.97 2.56
CA ILE A 321 -52.29 18.40 3.93
C ILE A 321 -52.07 17.19 4.80
N THR A 322 -51.09 17.22 5.70
CA THR A 322 -51.03 16.24 6.80
C THR A 322 -50.34 16.85 8.02
N MET A 323 -50.24 16.08 9.11
CA MET A 323 -49.77 16.54 10.41
C MET A 323 -48.73 15.58 10.96
N CYS A 324 -47.65 16.14 11.48
CA CYS A 324 -46.41 15.40 11.77
C CYS A 324 -45.85 15.83 13.10
N PHE A 325 -45.14 14.89 13.72
CA PHE A 325 -44.50 15.12 14.99
C PHE A 325 -43.00 14.96 14.81
N SER A 326 -42.24 15.92 15.31
CA SER A 326 -40.78 15.81 15.39
C SER A 326 -40.32 15.95 16.82
N ALA A 327 -39.23 15.27 17.14
CA ALA A 327 -38.52 15.44 18.39
C ALA A 327 -37.05 15.11 18.13
N ALA A 328 -36.16 15.85 18.78
CA ALA A 328 -34.75 15.54 18.82
C ALA A 328 -34.26 15.69 20.25
N ASN A 329 -33.22 14.94 20.56
CA ASN A 329 -32.45 15.04 21.78
C ASN A 329 -30.98 15.04 21.38
N LEU A 330 -30.18 15.92 21.98
CA LEU A 330 -28.74 15.89 21.84
C LEU A 330 -28.16 15.46 23.18
N ALA A 331 -27.27 14.47 23.12
CA ALA A 331 -26.59 13.94 24.29
C ALA A 331 -25.16 13.56 23.93
N ARG A 332 -24.21 13.88 24.80
CA ARG A 332 -22.86 13.32 24.73
C ARG A 332 -22.87 11.88 25.24
N LYS A 333 -22.18 11.00 24.52
CA LYS A 333 -22.02 9.58 24.86
C LYS A 333 -20.61 9.11 24.53
N SER A 334 -20.15 8.10 25.26
CA SER A 334 -18.97 7.34 24.85
C SER A 334 -19.37 6.41 23.71
N VAL A 335 -18.65 6.47 22.60
CA VAL A 335 -18.99 5.75 21.37
C VAL A 335 -17.78 5.04 20.79
N HIS A 336 -18.01 3.89 20.17
CA HIS A 336 -17.06 3.21 19.31
C HIS A 336 -17.55 3.33 17.87
N VAL A 337 -16.72 3.89 16.99
CA VAL A 337 -17.11 4.23 15.62
C VAL A 337 -16.10 3.64 14.65
N VAL A 338 -16.58 2.86 13.67
CA VAL A 338 -15.74 2.16 12.69
C VAL A 338 -16.37 2.19 11.31
N THR A 339 -15.53 2.19 10.28
CA THR A 339 -15.91 2.00 8.89
C THR A 339 -14.81 1.22 8.17
N GLN A 340 -15.18 0.41 7.18
CA GLN A 340 -14.25 -0.28 6.28
C GLN A 340 -14.16 0.41 4.90
N ASP A 341 -15.02 1.40 4.66
CA ASP A 341 -15.19 2.05 3.37
C ASP A 341 -14.56 3.44 3.31
N VAL A 342 -14.43 3.96 2.08
CA VAL A 342 -13.97 5.32 1.85
C VAL A 342 -15.12 6.28 2.12
N LEU A 343 -14.99 7.10 3.16
CA LEU A 343 -15.95 8.15 3.45
C LEU A 343 -15.90 9.24 2.37
N SER A 344 -17.06 9.68 1.91
CA SER A 344 -17.20 10.76 0.94
C SER A 344 -18.43 11.61 1.26
N GLU A 345 -18.26 12.92 1.28
CA GLU A 345 -19.35 13.87 1.52
C GLU A 345 -20.05 14.23 0.20
N PRO A 346 -21.39 14.16 0.13
CA PRO A 346 -22.12 14.54 -1.07
C PRO A 346 -22.16 16.06 -1.23
N THR A 347 -22.16 16.52 -2.48
CA THR A 347 -22.34 17.93 -2.81
C THR A 347 -23.51 18.09 -3.76
N VAL A 348 -24.31 19.14 -3.57
CA VAL A 348 -25.40 19.48 -4.49
C VAL A 348 -24.85 20.43 -5.53
N ASN A 349 -24.75 19.96 -6.77
CA ASN A 349 -24.47 20.85 -7.88
C ASN A 349 -25.75 21.60 -8.23
N TRP A 350 -25.79 22.90 -7.94
CA TRP A 350 -26.93 23.77 -8.23
C TRP A 350 -26.45 24.99 -9.02
N SER A 351 -27.29 25.47 -9.93
CA SER A 351 -27.01 26.66 -10.73
C SER A 351 -28.17 27.64 -10.62
N LEU A 352 -27.87 28.93 -10.45
CA LEU A 352 -28.86 30.01 -10.47
C LEU A 352 -29.65 30.10 -11.78
N THR A 353 -29.10 29.55 -12.88
CA THR A 353 -29.71 29.59 -14.21
C THR A 353 -30.42 28.30 -14.61
N SER A 354 -30.38 27.27 -13.76
CA SER A 354 -30.98 25.96 -14.03
C SER A 354 -31.98 25.59 -12.94
N ILE A 355 -33.01 24.85 -13.34
CA ILE A 355 -33.96 24.20 -12.41
C ILE A 355 -33.55 22.72 -12.21
N GLN A 356 -32.53 22.24 -12.92
CA GLN A 356 -31.98 20.90 -12.72
C GLN A 356 -31.05 20.90 -11.51
N TYR A 357 -31.32 19.98 -10.59
CA TYR A 357 -30.52 19.70 -9.41
C TYR A 357 -30.56 18.20 -9.14
N ASP A 358 -29.52 17.68 -8.49
CA ASP A 358 -29.45 16.29 -8.06
C ASP A 358 -29.20 16.24 -6.55
N THR A 359 -30.08 15.54 -5.86
CA THR A 359 -30.01 15.31 -4.39
C THR A 359 -29.89 13.83 -4.05
N SER A 360 -29.79 12.95 -5.06
CA SER A 360 -29.73 11.49 -4.88
C SER A 360 -28.60 11.06 -3.95
N GLY A 361 -27.42 11.68 -4.04
CA GLY A 361 -26.30 11.40 -3.15
C GLY A 361 -26.60 11.68 -1.67
N ILE A 362 -27.38 12.71 -1.36
CA ILE A 362 -27.78 13.04 0.02
C ILE A 362 -28.86 12.08 0.51
N GLN A 363 -29.84 11.79 -0.35
CA GLN A 363 -30.90 10.84 -0.04
C GLN A 363 -30.32 9.46 0.26
N ARG A 364 -29.31 9.03 -0.51
CA ARG A 364 -28.56 7.79 -0.27
C ARG A 364 -27.77 7.84 1.03
N LEU A 365 -27.07 8.94 1.35
CA LEU A 365 -26.34 9.08 2.60
C LEU A 365 -27.28 8.90 3.82
N MET A 366 -28.47 9.49 3.75
CA MET A 366 -29.50 9.40 4.80
C MET A 366 -30.32 8.09 4.78
N GLY A 367 -30.17 7.24 3.75
CA GLY A 367 -30.94 5.99 3.60
C GLY A 367 -32.43 6.20 3.29
N ILE A 368 -32.76 7.27 2.57
CA ILE A 368 -34.14 7.67 2.25
C ILE A 368 -34.64 7.01 0.96
N ASP A 369 -33.75 6.85 -0.02
CA ASP A 369 -34.04 6.32 -1.35
C ASP A 369 -34.38 4.83 -1.31
N SER A 370 -33.63 4.06 -0.51
CA SER A 370 -33.81 2.61 -0.36
C SER A 370 -33.15 2.11 0.94
N PRO A 371 -33.60 0.97 1.49
CA PRO A 371 -33.01 0.36 2.68
C PRO A 371 -31.62 -0.21 2.34
N HIS A 372 -30.62 0.67 2.34
CA HIS A 372 -29.22 0.34 2.16
C HIS A 372 -28.57 0.06 3.51
N ALA A 373 -27.68 -0.94 3.53
CA ALA A 373 -26.80 -1.14 4.68
C ALA A 373 -25.93 0.10 4.92
N GLN A 374 -25.50 0.31 6.17
CA GLN A 374 -24.65 1.45 6.56
C GLN A 374 -23.38 1.53 5.69
N GLU A 375 -22.77 0.38 5.40
CA GLU A 375 -21.59 0.22 4.53
C GLU A 375 -21.87 0.74 3.10
N GLU A 376 -23.02 0.37 2.51
CA GLU A 376 -23.40 0.78 1.15
C GLU A 376 -23.68 2.28 1.01
N ARG A 377 -23.97 2.97 2.13
CA ARG A 377 -24.20 4.42 2.21
C ARG A 377 -22.92 5.22 2.44
N GLY A 378 -21.80 4.56 2.75
CA GLY A 378 -20.56 5.24 3.11
C GLY A 378 -20.64 6.01 4.43
N VAL A 379 -21.47 5.54 5.37
CA VAL A 379 -21.53 6.06 6.75
C VAL A 379 -20.74 5.14 7.69
N LEU A 380 -20.40 5.62 8.89
CA LEU A 380 -19.74 4.81 9.90
C LEU A 380 -20.77 4.02 10.72
N THR A 381 -20.39 2.86 11.22
CA THR A 381 -21.17 2.11 12.21
C THR A 381 -20.76 2.58 13.61
N MET A 382 -21.76 2.81 14.47
CA MET A 382 -21.55 3.30 15.84
C MET A 382 -22.13 2.35 16.88
N ASP A 383 -21.34 2.04 17.90
CA ASP A 383 -21.79 1.41 19.13
C ASP A 383 -21.78 2.43 20.27
N ILE A 384 -22.90 2.58 20.97
CA ILE A 384 -23.01 3.43 22.15
C ILE A 384 -22.55 2.64 23.37
N LEU A 385 -21.44 3.06 23.99
CA LEU A 385 -20.82 2.38 25.12
C LEU A 385 -21.40 2.80 26.47
N GLY A 386 -21.97 4.02 26.55
CA GLY A 386 -22.59 4.56 27.75
C GLY A 386 -22.43 6.08 27.89
N GLU A 387 -22.49 6.56 29.13
CA GLU A 387 -22.26 7.96 29.48
C GLU A 387 -20.85 8.45 29.05
N PRO A 388 -20.68 9.76 28.80
CA PRO A 388 -19.40 10.30 28.36
C PRO A 388 -18.31 10.12 29.42
N ASP A 389 -17.08 9.85 28.99
CA ASP A 389 -15.89 9.90 29.86
C ASP A 389 -15.49 11.36 30.10
N ASP A 390 -16.23 12.01 31.00
CA ASP A 390 -15.99 13.39 31.41
C ASP A 390 -14.78 13.53 32.34
N GLY A 391 -14.03 12.45 32.57
CA GLY A 391 -12.84 12.44 33.41
C GLY A 391 -13.14 12.51 34.91
N PRO A 392 -12.16 12.89 35.74
CA PRO A 392 -12.34 12.92 37.19
C PRO A 392 -13.29 14.05 37.64
N PRO A 393 -13.82 14.01 38.88
CA PRO A 393 -14.83 14.98 39.36
C PRO A 393 -14.39 16.45 39.36
N ASP A 394 -13.09 16.72 39.29
CA ASP A 394 -12.47 18.05 39.18
C ASP A 394 -12.30 18.52 37.73
N SER A 395 -12.77 17.75 36.75
CA SER A 395 -12.73 18.14 35.34
C SER A 395 -13.69 19.29 35.02
N ILE A 396 -13.40 19.99 33.91
CA ILE A 396 -14.21 21.13 33.43
C ILE A 396 -15.67 20.69 33.16
N ALA A 397 -15.89 19.46 32.71
CA ALA A 397 -17.24 18.96 32.41
C ALA A 397 -18.18 18.97 33.63
N HIS A 398 -17.62 18.73 34.83
CA HIS A 398 -18.35 18.72 36.11
C HIS A 398 -18.42 20.09 36.78
N SER A 399 -17.73 21.10 36.24
CA SER A 399 -17.80 22.44 36.80
C SER A 399 -19.21 23.01 36.64
N MET A 400 -19.72 23.58 37.72
CA MET A 400 -21.07 24.11 37.80
C MET A 400 -21.07 25.57 37.40
N ILE A 401 -22.05 25.93 36.58
CA ILE A 401 -22.33 27.32 36.20
C ILE A 401 -23.68 27.70 36.77
N ILE A 402 -23.78 28.94 37.21
CA ILE A 402 -25.04 29.56 37.59
C ILE A 402 -25.56 30.35 36.40
N LEU A 403 -26.67 29.90 35.85
CA LEU A 403 -27.41 30.67 34.86
C LEU A 403 -28.55 31.37 35.56
N ASP A 404 -28.71 32.66 35.29
CA ASP A 404 -29.81 33.45 35.82
C ASP A 404 -30.80 33.86 34.71
N PRO A 405 -31.49 32.89 34.06
CA PRO A 405 -32.62 33.22 33.22
C PRO A 405 -33.74 33.73 34.15
N GLU A 406 -34.00 35.04 34.10
CA GLU A 406 -35.14 35.67 34.76
C GLU A 406 -35.16 35.62 36.31
N GLY A 407 -34.01 35.46 36.99
CA GLY A 407 -33.93 35.56 38.46
C GLY A 407 -34.00 34.22 39.21
N LEU A 408 -33.98 33.08 38.50
CA LEU A 408 -34.23 31.74 39.05
C LEU A 408 -32.98 30.98 39.53
N ASN A 409 -31.76 31.46 39.23
CA ASN A 409 -30.47 30.84 39.60
C ASN A 409 -30.42 29.30 39.41
N GLU A 410 -30.40 28.85 38.16
CA GLU A 410 -30.28 27.44 37.83
C GLU A 410 -28.81 26.98 37.78
N TYR A 411 -28.57 25.77 38.29
CA TYR A 411 -27.24 25.17 38.36
C TYR A 411 -27.10 24.07 37.32
N HIS A 412 -26.21 24.27 36.35
CA HIS A 412 -25.93 23.29 35.31
C HIS A 412 -24.44 22.99 35.24
N SER A 413 -24.07 21.72 35.03
CA SER A 413 -22.69 21.37 34.70
C SER A 413 -22.38 21.80 33.27
N ILE A 414 -21.12 22.14 32.95
CA ILE A 414 -20.71 22.46 31.57
C ILE A 414 -21.07 21.33 30.59
N GLY A 415 -20.96 20.08 31.06
CA GLY A 415 -21.34 18.90 30.30
C GLY A 415 -22.81 18.90 29.88
N ASN A 416 -23.72 19.10 30.84
CA ASN A 416 -25.16 19.17 30.55
C ASN A 416 -25.50 20.44 29.75
N LEU A 417 -24.91 21.57 30.12
CA LEU A 417 -25.17 22.85 29.46
C LEU A 417 -24.82 22.81 27.97
N THR A 418 -23.70 22.15 27.60
CA THR A 418 -23.30 21.98 26.19
C THR A 418 -24.40 21.27 25.39
N ASP A 419 -24.88 20.14 25.91
CA ASP A 419 -25.90 19.32 25.25
C ASP A 419 -27.20 20.11 25.07
N ARG A 420 -27.62 20.83 26.12
CA ARG A 420 -28.87 21.62 26.12
C ARG A 420 -28.81 22.85 25.23
N LEU A 421 -27.67 23.54 25.15
CA LEU A 421 -27.51 24.67 24.24
C LEU A 421 -27.54 24.23 22.78
N LEU A 422 -26.88 23.12 22.44
CA LEU A 422 -26.93 22.58 21.07
C LEU A 422 -28.35 22.10 20.73
N GLU A 423 -29.04 21.43 21.65
CA GLU A 423 -30.45 21.03 21.46
C GLU A 423 -31.35 22.25 21.24
N LEU A 424 -31.23 23.28 22.09
CA LEU A 424 -31.98 24.52 21.97
C LEU A 424 -31.74 25.18 20.59
N LEU A 425 -30.50 25.21 20.12
CA LEU A 425 -30.15 25.77 18.81
C LEU A 425 -30.79 25.02 17.63
N VAL A 426 -30.92 23.69 17.73
CA VAL A 426 -31.67 22.89 16.75
C VAL A 426 -33.14 23.29 16.78
N PHE A 427 -33.75 23.35 17.96
CA PHE A 427 -35.15 23.74 18.09
C PHE A 427 -35.43 25.18 17.62
N THR A 428 -34.60 26.17 17.97
CA THR A 428 -34.78 27.55 17.50
C THR A 428 -34.60 27.66 16.00
N SER A 429 -33.70 26.87 15.40
CA SER A 429 -33.49 26.87 13.96
C SER A 429 -34.68 26.27 13.21
N LEU A 430 -35.31 25.21 13.76
CA LEU A 430 -36.51 24.58 13.21
C LEU A 430 -37.77 25.45 13.35
N THR A 431 -37.87 26.20 14.46
CA THR A 431 -39.04 27.01 14.81
C THR A 431 -38.85 28.50 14.52
N GLN A 432 -37.77 28.87 13.83
CA GLN A 432 -37.43 30.26 13.47
C GLN A 432 -37.47 31.20 14.68
N ASN A 433 -36.66 30.88 15.68
CA ASN A 433 -36.64 31.57 16.98
C ASN A 433 -38.01 31.52 17.68
N MET A 434 -38.71 30.38 17.61
CA MET A 434 -39.91 30.12 18.40
C MET A 434 -41.07 31.11 18.12
N VAL A 435 -41.15 31.62 16.89
CA VAL A 435 -42.23 32.53 16.48
C VAL A 435 -43.53 31.74 16.31
N VAL A 436 -44.55 32.08 17.08
CA VAL A 436 -45.89 31.47 16.98
C VAL A 436 -46.52 31.79 15.62
N ASN A 437 -47.26 30.83 15.05
CA ASN A 437 -47.92 30.95 13.74
C ASN A 437 -46.96 31.29 12.58
N ALA A 438 -45.69 30.88 12.66
CA ALA A 438 -44.73 31.03 11.58
C ALA A 438 -44.84 29.88 10.56
N SER A 439 -44.85 30.24 9.29
CA SER A 439 -44.80 29.30 8.16
C SER A 439 -43.42 29.34 7.52
N THR A 440 -42.83 28.17 7.26
CA THR A 440 -41.57 28.04 6.53
C THR A 440 -41.84 27.67 5.07
N VAL A 441 -41.30 28.45 4.14
CA VAL A 441 -41.50 28.23 2.71
C VAL A 441 -40.35 27.38 2.17
N LEU A 442 -40.62 26.11 1.90
CA LEU A 442 -39.67 25.08 1.47
C LEU A 442 -39.83 24.74 -0.02
N CYS A 443 -39.90 25.77 -0.87
CA CYS A 443 -40.01 25.63 -2.32
C CYS A 443 -38.83 26.30 -3.03
N TYR A 444 -38.38 25.74 -4.15
CA TYR A 444 -37.32 26.38 -4.94
C TYR A 444 -37.80 27.67 -5.63
N SER A 445 -39.05 27.66 -6.11
CA SER A 445 -39.68 28.81 -6.77
C SER A 445 -41.18 28.80 -6.47
N CYS A 446 -41.60 29.57 -5.47
CA CYS A 446 -43.01 29.82 -5.19
C CYS A 446 -43.20 31.18 -4.52
N ASP A 447 -44.45 31.61 -4.46
CA ASP A 447 -44.88 32.88 -3.90
C ASP A 447 -45.84 32.58 -2.74
N ALA A 448 -45.33 32.65 -1.52
CA ALA A 448 -46.07 32.31 -0.32
C ALA A 448 -45.64 33.22 0.85
N ASN A 449 -46.58 33.53 1.74
CA ASN A 449 -46.28 34.26 2.96
C ASN A 449 -45.62 33.32 3.97
N GLY A 450 -44.38 33.62 4.34
CA GLY A 450 -43.62 32.87 5.33
C GLY A 450 -42.13 33.19 5.25
N TYR A 451 -41.35 32.53 6.08
CA TYR A 451 -39.90 32.67 6.11
C TYR A 451 -39.25 31.79 5.04
N LEU A 452 -38.29 32.36 4.33
CA LEU A 452 -37.54 31.68 3.29
C LEU A 452 -36.34 30.95 3.88
N VAL A 453 -36.13 29.73 3.42
CA VAL A 453 -34.91 28.95 3.70
C VAL A 453 -33.96 29.04 2.52
N HIS A 454 -32.72 28.60 2.72
CA HIS A 454 -31.77 28.46 1.64
C HIS A 454 -32.33 27.49 0.57
N PRO A 455 -32.22 27.79 -0.74
CA PRO A 455 -32.84 26.99 -1.80
C PRO A 455 -32.49 25.50 -1.77
N ILE A 456 -31.31 25.15 -1.28
CA ILE A 456 -30.87 23.75 -1.17
C ILE A 456 -31.74 22.94 -0.19
N PHE A 457 -32.15 23.52 0.95
CA PHE A 457 -33.08 22.86 1.87
C PHE A 457 -34.43 22.60 1.19
N ALA A 458 -34.93 23.59 0.44
CA ALA A 458 -36.18 23.47 -0.30
C ALA A 458 -36.10 22.43 -1.44
N MET A 459 -34.98 22.37 -2.16
CA MET A 459 -34.74 21.37 -3.21
C MET A 459 -34.70 19.96 -2.64
N LEU A 460 -33.95 19.73 -1.54
CA LEU A 460 -33.90 18.45 -0.84
C LEU A 460 -35.26 18.06 -0.29
N PHE A 461 -35.97 18.99 0.33
CA PHE A 461 -37.31 18.70 0.85
C PHE A 461 -38.23 18.26 -0.30
N SER A 462 -38.32 19.05 -1.36
CA SER A 462 -39.21 18.77 -2.49
C SER A 462 -38.85 17.48 -3.23
N SER A 463 -37.57 17.13 -3.36
CA SER A 463 -37.16 15.88 -4.02
C SER A 463 -37.53 14.66 -3.20
N VAL A 464 -37.32 14.69 -1.89
CA VAL A 464 -37.70 13.58 -1.00
C VAL A 464 -39.21 13.35 -1.02
N ILE A 465 -40.04 14.41 -1.02
CA ILE A 465 -41.50 14.23 -1.21
C ILE A 465 -41.79 13.57 -2.56
N ALA A 466 -41.19 14.09 -3.64
CA ALA A 466 -41.49 13.61 -4.99
C ALA A 466 -41.10 12.15 -5.21
N GLU A 467 -40.03 11.68 -4.58
CA GLU A 467 -39.49 10.33 -4.72
C GLU A 467 -40.18 9.33 -3.79
N THR A 468 -40.36 9.69 -2.53
CA THR A 468 -40.88 8.75 -1.52
C THR A 468 -42.40 8.86 -1.31
N ASN A 469 -43.01 9.98 -1.71
CA ASN A 469 -44.38 10.40 -1.35
C ASN A 469 -44.65 10.40 0.18
N ARG A 470 -43.57 10.33 0.96
CA ARG A 470 -43.54 10.32 2.42
C ARG A 470 -42.87 11.59 2.85
N ALA A 471 -43.39 12.29 3.83
CA ALA A 471 -42.64 13.44 4.30
C ALA A 471 -42.23 13.49 5.75
N ALA A 472 -42.37 12.41 6.51
CA ALA A 472 -41.44 12.29 7.65
C ALA A 472 -40.04 12.18 7.10
N ASN A 473 -39.85 11.49 5.98
CA ASN A 473 -38.53 11.38 5.35
C ASN A 473 -38.02 12.78 5.02
N ALA A 474 -38.87 13.65 4.45
CA ALA A 474 -38.48 15.02 4.11
C ALA A 474 -38.26 15.90 5.36
N LEU A 475 -39.10 15.76 6.39
CA LEU A 475 -38.96 16.45 7.68
C LEU A 475 -37.70 16.02 8.43
N GLN A 476 -37.47 14.72 8.50
CA GLN A 476 -36.27 14.11 9.06
C GLN A 476 -35.02 14.56 8.30
N SER A 477 -35.07 14.61 6.96
CA SER A 477 -33.97 15.15 6.14
C SER A 477 -33.68 16.60 6.49
N TYR A 478 -34.73 17.42 6.60
CA TYR A 478 -34.62 18.83 6.94
C TYR A 478 -34.03 19.03 8.33
N MET A 479 -34.53 18.29 9.31
CA MET A 479 -34.06 18.32 10.69
C MET A 479 -32.61 17.84 10.81
N THR A 480 -32.26 16.74 10.15
CA THR A 480 -30.91 16.17 10.14
C THR A 480 -29.93 17.14 9.50
N THR A 481 -30.31 17.75 8.37
CA THR A 481 -29.46 18.73 7.67
C THR A 481 -29.25 19.98 8.53
N ILE A 482 -30.28 20.48 9.22
CA ILE A 482 -30.13 21.57 10.20
C ILE A 482 -29.17 21.16 11.32
N GLY A 483 -29.32 19.95 11.87
CA GLY A 483 -28.41 19.42 12.89
C GLY A 483 -26.96 19.36 12.44
N TRP A 484 -26.69 18.88 11.22
CA TRP A 484 -25.33 18.87 10.64
C TRP A 484 -24.78 20.27 10.46
N SER A 485 -25.53 21.18 9.85
CA SER A 485 -25.10 22.56 9.66
C SER A 485 -24.80 23.28 10.97
N LEU A 486 -25.62 23.02 12.00
CA LEU A 486 -25.40 23.55 13.34
C LEU A 486 -24.12 22.99 13.95
N TYR A 487 -23.99 21.66 13.98
CA TYR A 487 -22.83 21.00 14.57
C TYR A 487 -21.52 21.44 13.90
N ASP A 488 -21.49 21.47 12.56
CA ASP A 488 -20.34 21.90 11.78
C ASP A 488 -19.97 23.37 12.04
N SER A 489 -20.97 24.26 12.08
CA SER A 489 -20.75 25.69 12.35
C SER A 489 -20.22 25.94 13.77
N TYR A 490 -20.70 25.18 14.76
CA TYR A 490 -20.32 25.33 16.16
C TYR A 490 -19.16 24.43 16.59
N LEU A 491 -18.60 23.58 15.70
CA LEU A 491 -17.47 22.70 16.04
C LEU A 491 -16.28 23.48 16.60
N ASN A 492 -16.00 24.68 16.07
CA ASN A 492 -14.92 25.54 16.55
C ASN A 492 -15.22 26.21 17.90
N SER A 493 -16.49 26.30 18.30
CA SER A 493 -16.90 26.84 19.60
C SER A 493 -16.75 25.84 20.75
N LEU A 494 -16.60 24.54 20.43
CA LEU A 494 -16.29 23.48 21.39
C LEU A 494 -14.82 23.58 21.84
N GLY A 495 -14.52 24.61 22.64
CA GLY A 495 -13.15 24.96 23.03
C GLY A 495 -12.48 23.93 23.95
N VAL A 496 -13.26 23.13 24.69
CA VAL A 496 -12.71 22.11 25.59
C VAL A 496 -12.63 20.77 24.85
N ARG A 497 -11.43 20.21 24.83
CA ARG A 497 -11.16 18.95 24.14
C ARG A 497 -11.15 17.77 25.09
N GLN A 498 -11.73 16.66 24.66
CA GLN A 498 -11.72 15.38 25.36
C GLN A 498 -10.82 14.37 24.65
N ARG A 499 -10.37 13.36 25.40
CA ARG A 499 -9.49 12.32 24.86
C ARG A 499 -10.32 11.34 24.04
N ALA A 500 -9.90 11.11 22.81
CA ALA A 500 -10.44 10.08 21.93
C ALA A 500 -9.30 9.18 21.43
N GLU A 501 -9.64 7.93 21.16
CA GLU A 501 -8.74 6.99 20.50
C GLU A 501 -9.15 6.92 19.03
N MET A 502 -8.25 7.35 18.14
CA MET A 502 -8.54 7.45 16.71
C MET A 502 -7.46 6.74 15.91
N ALA A 503 -7.88 5.86 15.01
CA ALA A 503 -7.03 5.31 13.97
C ALA A 503 -7.54 5.80 12.61
N THR A 504 -6.64 6.30 11.78
CA THR A 504 -6.96 6.73 10.41
C THR A 504 -6.27 5.82 9.42
N THR A 505 -6.85 5.71 8.22
CA THR A 505 -6.21 4.96 7.15
C THR A 505 -5.09 5.79 6.53
N LYS A 506 -3.94 5.15 6.29
CA LYS A 506 -2.81 5.72 5.58
C LYS A 506 -2.57 4.94 4.29
N MET A 507 -2.36 5.67 3.20
CA MET A 507 -1.88 5.08 1.95
C MET A 507 -0.38 4.85 2.07
N VAL A 508 0.06 3.60 1.94
CA VAL A 508 1.47 3.18 2.00
C VAL A 508 1.83 2.37 0.77
N GLN A 509 3.10 2.31 0.42
CA GLN A 509 3.57 1.50 -0.70
C GLN A 509 3.98 0.11 -0.23
N THR A 510 3.22 -0.92 -0.58
CA THR A 510 3.54 -2.31 -0.21
C THR A 510 3.35 -3.26 -1.39
N PRO A 511 4.07 -4.39 -1.43
CA PRO A 511 3.68 -5.49 -2.31
C PRO A 511 2.27 -5.92 -1.93
N GLY A 512 1.33 -5.79 -2.87
CA GLY A 512 -0.07 -6.15 -2.64
C GLY A 512 -0.26 -7.66 -2.50
N SER A 513 -1.44 -8.11 -2.05
CA SER A 513 -1.75 -9.54 -1.97
C SER A 513 -1.52 -10.25 -3.31
N CYS A 514 -0.70 -11.31 -3.28
CA CYS A 514 -0.42 -12.13 -4.45
C CYS A 514 -1.66 -12.81 -5.03
N SER A 515 -2.73 -12.99 -4.25
CA SER A 515 -3.96 -13.62 -4.74
C SER A 515 -4.75 -12.71 -5.67
N HIS A 516 -4.75 -11.40 -5.42
CA HIS A 516 -5.63 -10.46 -6.13
C HIS A 516 -4.92 -9.71 -7.25
N ASN A 517 -3.63 -9.37 -7.06
CA ASN A 517 -2.95 -8.39 -7.92
C ASN A 517 -1.76 -8.95 -8.72
N GLY A 518 -1.47 -10.25 -8.60
CA GLY A 518 -0.43 -10.96 -9.34
C GLY A 518 0.99 -10.58 -8.91
N CYS A 519 1.72 -11.52 -8.30
CA CYS A 519 3.11 -11.33 -7.86
C CYS A 519 4.12 -11.71 -8.95
N GLY A 520 3.96 -11.13 -10.14
CA GLY A 520 4.76 -11.48 -11.31
C GLY A 520 6.24 -11.19 -11.11
N GLY A 521 6.57 -10.04 -10.53
CA GLY A 521 7.95 -9.63 -10.26
C GLY A 521 8.64 -10.53 -9.24
N PHE A 522 7.98 -10.79 -8.12
CA PHE A 522 8.48 -11.68 -7.08
C PHE A 522 8.70 -13.10 -7.59
N ILE A 523 7.73 -13.68 -8.30
CA ILE A 523 7.87 -15.04 -8.89
C ILE A 523 9.03 -15.06 -9.88
N ALA A 524 9.20 -14.03 -10.71
CA ALA A 524 10.31 -13.94 -11.66
C ALA A 524 11.68 -13.91 -10.95
N VAL A 525 11.83 -13.15 -9.86
CA VAL A 525 13.10 -13.11 -9.12
C VAL A 525 13.36 -14.42 -8.39
N ILE A 526 12.36 -15.00 -7.71
CA ILE A 526 12.52 -16.28 -7.01
C ILE A 526 12.89 -17.40 -7.99
N THR A 527 12.29 -17.45 -9.18
CA THR A 527 12.62 -18.45 -10.20
C THR A 527 14.03 -18.26 -10.75
N LEU A 528 14.45 -17.03 -11.07
CA LEU A 528 15.83 -16.74 -11.50
C LEU A 528 16.86 -17.16 -10.45
N VAL A 529 16.59 -16.87 -9.17
CA VAL A 529 17.48 -17.24 -8.06
C VAL A 529 17.46 -18.75 -7.80
N GLY A 530 16.31 -19.40 -7.92
CA GLY A 530 16.20 -20.86 -7.82
C GLY A 530 17.04 -21.56 -8.89
N ILE A 531 16.93 -21.12 -10.15
CA ILE A 531 17.79 -21.62 -11.24
C ILE A 531 19.26 -21.31 -10.92
N HIS A 532 19.57 -20.14 -10.33
CA HIS A 532 20.92 -19.79 -9.91
C HIS A 532 21.54 -20.80 -8.95
N LEU A 533 20.83 -21.11 -7.86
CA LEU A 533 21.29 -22.09 -6.87
C LEU A 533 21.51 -23.47 -7.51
N VAL A 534 20.58 -23.93 -8.35
CA VAL A 534 20.69 -25.23 -9.01
C VAL A 534 21.92 -25.30 -9.92
N TYR A 535 22.16 -24.29 -10.77
CA TYR A 535 23.30 -24.38 -11.69
C TYR A 535 24.64 -24.25 -10.95
N VAL A 536 24.73 -23.45 -9.88
CA VAL A 536 25.96 -23.36 -9.08
C VAL A 536 26.30 -24.73 -8.49
N VAL A 537 25.32 -25.45 -7.94
CA VAL A 537 25.52 -26.82 -7.47
C VAL A 537 25.99 -27.74 -8.59
N VAL A 538 25.39 -27.67 -9.78
CA VAL A 538 25.81 -28.47 -10.94
C VAL A 538 27.27 -28.19 -11.32
N ILE A 539 27.69 -26.92 -11.40
CA ILE A 539 29.08 -26.55 -11.72
C ILE A 539 30.04 -27.08 -10.66
N VAL A 540 29.71 -26.96 -9.37
CA VAL A 540 30.53 -27.47 -8.27
C VAL A 540 30.66 -28.99 -8.37
N VAL A 541 29.56 -29.72 -8.59
CA VAL A 541 29.60 -31.18 -8.73
C VAL A 541 30.45 -31.60 -9.93
N LEU A 542 30.30 -30.94 -11.09
CA LEU A 542 31.12 -31.21 -12.27
C LEU A 542 32.60 -30.91 -12.00
N TYR A 543 32.91 -29.80 -11.35
CA TYR A 543 34.27 -29.42 -10.99
C TYR A 543 34.93 -30.47 -10.10
N VAL A 544 34.30 -30.83 -8.98
CA VAL A 544 34.88 -31.74 -7.99
C VAL A 544 35.04 -33.16 -8.51
N THR A 545 34.10 -33.63 -9.35
CA THR A 545 34.16 -34.99 -9.91
C THR A 545 35.14 -35.12 -11.06
N GLN A 546 35.50 -34.03 -11.74
CA GLN A 546 36.29 -34.08 -12.97
C GLN A 546 37.72 -33.55 -12.82
N ILE A 547 37.97 -32.60 -11.92
CA ILE A 547 39.25 -31.91 -11.75
C ILE A 547 40.23 -32.76 -10.94
N ARG A 548 41.48 -32.84 -11.42
CA ARG A 548 42.58 -33.56 -10.77
C ARG A 548 43.84 -32.73 -10.63
N TYR A 549 44.03 -31.74 -11.50
CA TYR A 549 45.29 -30.99 -11.56
C TYR A 549 45.10 -29.49 -11.44
N SER A 550 43.90 -28.97 -11.64
CA SER A 550 43.63 -27.55 -11.45
C SER A 550 43.26 -27.24 -9.99
N ARG A 551 43.68 -26.06 -9.50
CA ARG A 551 43.27 -25.52 -8.19
C ARG A 551 42.67 -24.14 -8.38
N TYR A 552 41.57 -23.85 -7.69
CA TYR A 552 40.96 -22.53 -7.66
C TYR A 552 41.90 -21.53 -6.97
N ASP A 553 41.95 -20.31 -7.50
CA ASP A 553 42.61 -19.14 -6.89
C ASP A 553 44.09 -19.32 -6.49
N ASN A 554 44.81 -20.21 -7.17
CA ASN A 554 46.24 -20.42 -6.95
C ASN A 554 47.06 -19.82 -8.10
N VAL A 555 47.37 -18.52 -7.98
CA VAL A 555 48.09 -17.75 -9.01
C VAL A 555 49.43 -18.38 -9.38
N TRP A 556 50.27 -18.74 -8.40
CA TRP A 556 51.59 -19.33 -8.65
C TRP A 556 51.52 -20.67 -9.39
N HIS A 557 50.51 -21.48 -9.07
CA HIS A 557 50.26 -22.75 -9.73
C HIS A 557 49.81 -22.54 -11.19
N THR A 558 48.98 -21.52 -11.44
CA THR A 558 48.60 -21.10 -12.79
C THR A 558 49.82 -20.62 -13.60
N VAL A 559 50.66 -19.77 -13.01
CA VAL A 559 51.87 -19.24 -13.66
C VAL A 559 52.86 -20.35 -13.98
N SER A 560 53.10 -21.29 -13.05
CA SER A 560 54.02 -22.41 -13.30
C SER A 560 53.57 -23.31 -14.46
N GLN A 561 52.25 -23.41 -14.70
CA GLN A 561 51.70 -24.20 -15.81
C GLN A 561 51.81 -23.47 -17.15
N ILE A 562 51.74 -22.14 -17.15
CA ILE A 562 51.87 -21.29 -18.35
C ILE A 562 53.33 -21.27 -18.82
N VAL A 563 54.30 -21.23 -17.89
CA VAL A 563 55.74 -21.22 -18.15
C VAL A 563 56.27 -22.63 -18.54
N GLY A 564 55.40 -23.51 -19.05
CA GLY A 564 55.77 -24.85 -19.50
C GLY A 564 56.37 -24.86 -20.92
N ASN A 565 57.05 -25.97 -21.26
CA ASN A 565 57.75 -26.13 -22.56
C ASN A 565 56.85 -25.88 -23.79
N GLU A 566 55.54 -26.15 -23.71
CA GLU A 566 54.58 -25.95 -24.81
C GLU A 566 54.15 -24.50 -25.04
N LEU A 567 54.31 -23.59 -24.07
CA LEU A 567 53.93 -22.17 -24.25
C LEU A 567 55.12 -21.22 -24.18
N MET A 568 56.31 -21.71 -23.82
CA MET A 568 57.51 -20.90 -23.61
C MET A 568 57.97 -20.15 -24.88
N ASP A 569 57.91 -20.81 -26.03
CA ASP A 569 58.25 -20.23 -27.34
C ASP A 569 57.33 -19.05 -27.70
N ILE A 570 56.03 -19.23 -27.50
CA ILE A 570 55.00 -18.22 -27.71
C ILE A 570 55.19 -17.05 -26.75
N LEU A 571 55.44 -17.33 -25.47
CA LEU A 571 55.69 -16.30 -24.45
C LEU A 571 56.95 -15.49 -24.76
N GLY A 572 58.01 -16.15 -25.25
CA GLY A 572 59.24 -15.50 -25.69
C GLY A 572 59.02 -14.61 -26.93
N LEU A 573 58.30 -15.11 -27.93
CA LEU A 573 57.97 -14.38 -29.16
C LEU A 573 57.08 -13.15 -28.89
N THR A 574 56.18 -13.24 -27.92
CA THR A 574 55.17 -12.21 -27.66
C THR A 574 55.51 -11.26 -26.52
N ASN A 575 56.73 -11.34 -25.95
CA ASN A 575 57.11 -10.61 -24.73
C ASN A 575 57.00 -9.07 -24.82
N ASN A 576 57.06 -8.49 -26.02
CA ASN A 576 56.97 -7.06 -26.28
C ASN A 576 55.94 -6.74 -27.38
N MET A 577 54.98 -7.64 -27.59
CA MET A 577 53.93 -7.51 -28.59
C MET A 577 52.58 -7.24 -27.92
N GLY A 578 51.77 -6.33 -28.48
CA GLY A 578 50.38 -6.16 -28.05
C GLY A 578 49.50 -7.33 -28.50
N ASP A 579 48.40 -7.59 -27.78
CA ASP A 579 47.47 -8.70 -28.04
C ASP A 579 46.98 -8.82 -29.49
N ARG A 580 46.79 -7.69 -30.19
CA ARG A 580 46.38 -7.66 -31.61
C ARG A 580 47.53 -8.04 -32.54
N ALA A 581 48.76 -7.65 -32.20
CA ALA A 581 49.97 -7.95 -32.98
C ALA A 581 50.47 -9.39 -32.75
N ALA A 582 50.14 -9.99 -31.60
CA ALA A 582 50.48 -11.38 -31.30
C ALA A 582 49.59 -12.40 -32.04
N LYS A 583 48.36 -12.03 -32.46
CA LYS A 583 47.38 -12.93 -33.12
C LYS A 583 47.97 -13.78 -34.28
N PRO A 584 48.74 -13.22 -35.22
CA PRO A 584 49.33 -13.99 -36.33
C PRO A 584 50.37 -15.02 -35.89
N CYS A 585 51.08 -14.79 -34.78
CA CYS A 585 52.08 -15.72 -34.25
C CYS A 585 51.45 -17.05 -33.80
N PHE A 586 50.16 -17.03 -33.44
CA PHE A 586 49.41 -18.23 -33.10
C PHE A 586 48.80 -18.95 -34.32
N GLU A 587 48.59 -18.24 -35.44
CA GLU A 587 48.00 -18.80 -36.66
C GLU A 587 49.05 -19.45 -37.59
N GLY A 588 50.31 -19.00 -37.54
CA GLY A 588 51.39 -19.47 -38.43
C GLY A 588 51.96 -20.87 -38.16
N GLY A 589 51.70 -21.46 -36.99
CA GLY A 589 52.26 -22.77 -36.57
C GLY A 589 51.29 -23.96 -36.62
N GLY A 590 50.03 -23.74 -37.00
CA GLY A 590 48.94 -24.71 -36.85
C GLY A 590 48.44 -24.75 -35.40
N ASP A 591 47.26 -24.16 -35.13
CA ASP A 591 46.66 -24.12 -33.79
C ASP A 591 46.12 -25.51 -33.40
N TYR A 592 47.00 -26.35 -32.86
CA TYR A 592 46.62 -27.66 -32.31
C TYR A 592 46.09 -27.53 -30.89
N HIS A 593 45.30 -28.51 -30.46
CA HIS A 593 44.67 -28.48 -29.15
C HIS A 593 45.63 -29.00 -28.06
N VAL A 594 45.72 -28.27 -26.96
CA VAL A 594 46.50 -28.65 -25.76
C VAL A 594 45.58 -28.97 -24.59
N LYS A 595 46.01 -29.88 -23.72
CA LYS A 595 45.34 -30.26 -22.47
C LYS A 595 46.27 -30.06 -21.29
N LEU A 596 45.70 -29.75 -20.14
CA LEU A 596 46.44 -29.70 -18.88
C LEU A 596 46.47 -31.08 -18.21
N GLY A 597 47.65 -31.50 -17.76
CA GLY A 597 47.82 -32.70 -16.96
C GLY A 597 49.30 -33.00 -16.72
N LYS A 598 49.61 -34.23 -16.33
CA LYS A 598 51.00 -34.66 -16.11
C LYS A 598 51.70 -34.82 -17.46
N VAL A 599 52.80 -34.09 -17.68
CA VAL A 599 53.54 -34.12 -18.95
C VAL A 599 54.23 -35.49 -19.09
N PRO A 600 54.05 -36.21 -20.22
CA PRO A 600 54.63 -37.54 -20.42
C PRO A 600 56.14 -37.56 -20.19
N GLY A 601 56.63 -38.49 -19.37
CA GLY A 601 58.07 -38.62 -19.05
C GLY A 601 58.59 -37.67 -17.96
N THR A 602 57.75 -36.84 -17.35
CA THR A 602 58.16 -35.94 -16.25
C THR A 602 57.17 -35.99 -15.08
N ASN A 603 57.60 -35.53 -13.89
CA ASN A 603 56.71 -35.33 -12.74
C ASN A 603 56.06 -33.93 -12.71
N THR A 604 56.21 -33.13 -13.77
CA THR A 604 55.69 -31.77 -13.84
C THR A 604 54.28 -31.73 -14.45
N ILE A 605 53.44 -30.83 -13.94
CA ILE A 605 52.09 -30.57 -14.47
C ILE A 605 52.20 -29.40 -15.46
N GLY A 606 51.72 -29.60 -16.68
CA GLY A 606 51.82 -28.59 -17.74
C GLY A 606 50.89 -28.90 -18.90
N PHE A 607 50.92 -28.05 -19.93
CA PHE A 607 50.21 -28.29 -21.17
C PHE A 607 50.93 -29.38 -21.99
N PHE A 608 50.16 -30.24 -22.65
CA PHE A 608 50.67 -31.21 -23.62
C PHE A 608 49.69 -31.36 -24.80
N PRO A 609 50.15 -31.76 -26.00
CA PRO A 609 49.29 -31.92 -27.17
C PRO A 609 48.21 -33.00 -26.96
N SER A 610 46.97 -32.70 -27.32
CA SER A 610 45.86 -33.67 -27.25
C SER A 610 45.96 -34.66 -28.42
N LEU A 611 46.34 -35.91 -28.15
CA LEU A 611 46.32 -36.99 -29.16
C LEU A 611 44.90 -37.15 -29.72
N GLY A 612 44.70 -36.65 -30.94
CA GLY A 612 43.40 -36.58 -31.60
C GLY A 612 43.22 -35.38 -32.54
N SER A 613 44.11 -34.38 -32.53
CA SER A 613 44.07 -33.27 -33.50
C SER A 613 45.05 -33.49 -34.66
N ARG A 614 44.58 -34.19 -35.69
CA ARG A 614 44.93 -33.88 -37.08
C ARG A 614 43.65 -33.45 -37.78
#